data_AF-F0J2T6-F1
#
_entry.id   AF-F0J2T6-F1
#
_cell.length_a   1.000
_cell.length_b   1.000
_cell.length_c   1.000
_cell.angle_alpha   90.00
_cell.angle_beta   90.00
_cell.angle_gamma   90.00
#
_symmetry.space_group_name_H-M   'P 1'
#
loop_
_entity.id
_entity.type
_entity.pdbx_description
1 polymer ?
#
loop_
_entity_poly.entity_id
_entity_poly.type
_entity_poly.pdbx_seq_one_letter_code
_entity_poly.pdbx_strand_id
1 'polypeptide(L)'
;MKPGPRPVWNPHAAGAALGVLLFVTFLATGHGLGVTGATTYATASALAAASPRGLAPHSYLAAYARAGLDQWIVWEAGGMLLGGLAGAALGRRLRPRIDGPRLAASPVRLALALLGGTASGFGARMAMGCTSGMGLSGSAPLAVAGFVFLIGFFAAGLLAGRLVAPLWGGEGGR
;
A
#
# COMPACT_ATOMS: atom_id res chain seq x y z
N MET A 1 -32.24 16.92 -1.03
CA MET A 1 -30.79 17.19 -1.18
C MET A 1 -30.01 15.94 -0.80
N LYS A 2 -29.17 15.38 -1.69
CA LYS A 2 -28.31 14.24 -1.32
C LYS A 2 -27.28 14.73 -0.29
N PRO A 3 -27.16 14.10 0.89
CA PRO A 3 -26.23 14.58 1.91
C PRO A 3 -24.80 14.47 1.40
N GLY A 4 -24.03 15.54 1.56
CA GLY A 4 -22.66 15.65 1.10
C GLY A 4 -21.68 14.66 1.78
N PRO A 5 -20.42 14.64 1.35
CA PRO A 5 -19.38 13.81 1.94
C PRO A 5 -19.25 14.07 3.46
N ARG A 6 -19.09 13.01 4.26
CA ARG A 6 -18.86 13.18 5.71
C ARG A 6 -17.46 13.72 5.99
N PRO A 7 -17.27 14.61 6.98
CA PRO A 7 -15.95 15.14 7.32
C PRO A 7 -14.98 14.01 7.67
N VAL A 8 -13.71 14.20 7.31
CA VAL A 8 -12.64 13.27 7.67
C VAL A 8 -12.37 13.33 9.17
N TRP A 9 -11.91 12.23 9.74
CA TRP A 9 -11.55 12.18 11.16
C TRP A 9 -10.36 13.09 11.47
N ASN A 10 -10.27 13.53 12.72
CA ASN A 10 -9.10 14.22 13.23
C ASN A 10 -7.85 13.32 13.03
N PRO A 11 -6.78 13.80 12.37
CA PRO A 11 -5.57 13.01 12.12
C PRO A 11 -4.97 12.36 13.37
N HIS A 12 -5.03 13.04 14.52
CA HIS A 12 -4.51 12.52 15.78
C HIS A 12 -5.36 11.35 16.30
N ALA A 13 -6.68 11.45 16.18
CA ALA A 13 -7.59 10.38 16.57
C ALA A 13 -7.46 9.17 15.63
N ALA A 14 -7.33 9.39 14.33
CA ALA A 14 -7.08 8.34 13.36
C ALA A 14 -5.73 7.65 13.60
N GLY A 15 -4.68 8.42 13.91
CA GLY A 15 -3.37 7.88 14.27
C GLY A 15 -3.39 7.05 15.55
N ALA A 16 -4.07 7.53 16.60
CA ALA A 16 -4.25 6.77 17.84
C ALA A 16 -5.02 5.45 17.60
N ALA A 17 -6.11 5.50 16.83
CA ALA A 17 -6.88 4.31 16.47
C ALA A 17 -6.03 3.31 15.65
N LEU A 18 -5.21 3.79 14.72
CA LEU A 18 -4.29 2.94 13.96
C LEU A 18 -3.21 2.32 14.86
N GLY A 19 -2.67 3.07 15.83
CA GLY A 19 -1.71 2.57 16.82
C GLY A 19 -2.31 1.48 17.71
N VAL A 20 -3.53 1.67 18.20
CA VAL A 20 -4.27 0.65 18.94
C VAL A 20 -4.52 -0.58 18.07
N LEU A 21 -4.92 -0.40 16.81
CA LEU A 21 -5.12 -1.51 15.88
C LEU A 21 -3.83 -2.30 15.68
N LEU A 22 -2.71 -1.62 15.40
CA LEU A 22 -1.37 -2.24 15.29
C LEU A 22 -1.02 -3.06 16.54
N PHE A 23 -1.20 -2.47 17.72
CA PHE A 23 -0.91 -3.13 18.99
C PHE A 23 -1.78 -4.38 19.21
N VAL A 24 -3.08 -4.28 18.96
CA VAL A 24 -4.01 -5.41 19.05
C VAL A 24 -3.66 -6.49 18.04
N THR A 25 -3.30 -6.13 16.81
CA THR A 25 -2.87 -7.10 15.79
C THR A 25 -1.62 -7.84 16.24
N PHE A 26 -0.61 -7.15 16.74
CA PHE A 26 0.59 -7.80 17.30
C PHE A 26 0.26 -8.77 18.44
N LEU A 27 -0.65 -8.39 19.35
CA LEU A 27 -1.05 -9.26 20.46
C LEU A 27 -1.87 -10.48 20.00
N ALA A 28 -2.78 -10.29 19.06
CA ALA A 28 -3.71 -11.33 18.65
C ALA A 28 -3.07 -12.34 17.68
N THR A 29 -2.18 -11.89 16.79
CA THR A 29 -1.65 -12.72 15.70
C THR A 29 -0.15 -12.90 15.73
N GLY A 30 0.57 -12.10 16.52
CA GLY A 30 2.04 -12.10 16.52
C GLY A 30 2.66 -11.51 15.24
N HIS A 31 1.85 -10.97 14.33
CA HIS A 31 2.30 -10.41 13.06
C HIS A 31 2.02 -8.91 13.00
N GLY A 32 2.91 -8.18 12.32
CA GLY A 32 2.67 -6.77 11.98
C GLY A 32 1.75 -6.60 10.78
N LEU A 33 1.31 -5.36 10.53
CA LEU A 33 0.51 -5.02 9.36
C LEU A 33 1.37 -4.96 8.09
N GLY A 34 0.88 -5.50 6.98
CA GLY A 34 1.59 -5.50 5.70
C GLY A 34 0.73 -5.95 4.52
N VAL A 35 1.09 -5.48 3.32
CA VAL A 35 0.37 -5.84 2.07
C VAL A 35 1.27 -6.52 1.04
N THR A 36 2.56 -6.19 1.01
CA THR A 36 3.46 -6.66 -0.06
C THR A 36 3.66 -8.18 -0.07
N GLY A 37 3.54 -8.84 1.09
CA GLY A 37 3.52 -10.31 1.13
C GLY A 37 2.27 -10.86 0.44
N ALA A 38 1.10 -10.33 0.74
CA ALA A 38 -0.18 -10.75 0.15
C ALA A 38 -0.17 -10.64 -1.37
N THR A 39 0.35 -9.54 -1.93
CA THR A 39 0.46 -9.39 -3.40
C THR A 39 1.40 -10.43 -4.00
N THR A 40 2.47 -10.81 -3.31
CA THR A 40 3.42 -11.84 -3.78
C THR A 40 2.78 -13.23 -3.76
N TYR A 41 2.05 -13.60 -2.69
CA TYR A 41 1.29 -14.84 -2.64
C TYR A 41 0.23 -14.89 -3.75
N ALA A 42 -0.52 -13.81 -3.93
CA ALA A 42 -1.52 -13.71 -5.00
C ALA A 42 -0.90 -13.89 -6.40
N THR A 43 0.22 -13.20 -6.69
CA THR A 43 0.92 -13.35 -7.97
C THR A 43 1.46 -14.77 -8.16
N ALA A 44 2.06 -15.37 -7.12
CA ALA A 44 2.60 -16.73 -7.19
C ALA A 44 1.50 -17.77 -7.44
N SER A 45 0.36 -17.68 -6.73
CA SER A 45 -0.79 -18.56 -6.92
C SER A 45 -1.46 -18.37 -8.27
N ALA A 46 -1.60 -17.12 -8.74
CA ALA A 46 -2.12 -16.85 -10.08
C ALA A 46 -1.22 -17.42 -11.18
N LEU A 47 0.10 -17.28 -11.04
CA LEU A 47 1.06 -17.85 -11.98
C LEU A 47 1.03 -19.38 -11.96
N ALA A 48 0.93 -20.00 -10.77
CA ALA A 48 0.80 -21.44 -10.62
C ALA A 48 -0.45 -21.99 -11.32
N ALA A 49 -1.58 -21.28 -11.21
CA ALA A 49 -2.84 -21.66 -11.86
C ALA A 49 -2.81 -21.46 -13.39
N ALA A 50 -2.19 -20.37 -13.86
CA ALA A 50 -2.16 -20.04 -15.29
C ALA A 50 -1.09 -20.84 -16.07
N SER A 51 0.09 -21.04 -15.49
CA SER A 51 1.20 -21.75 -16.15
C SER A 51 2.14 -22.41 -15.13
N PRO A 52 1.87 -23.68 -14.76
CA PRO A 52 2.78 -24.46 -13.90
C PRO A 52 4.20 -24.56 -14.47
N ARG A 53 4.34 -24.57 -15.81
CA ARG A 53 5.64 -24.58 -16.51
C ARG A 53 6.39 -23.26 -16.38
N GLY A 54 5.68 -22.13 -16.32
CA GLY A 54 6.26 -20.81 -16.07
C GLY A 54 6.74 -20.62 -14.63
N LEU A 55 6.22 -21.39 -13.67
CA LEU A 55 6.63 -21.34 -12.27
C LEU A 55 7.88 -22.20 -11.97
N ALA A 56 8.05 -23.33 -12.65
CA ALA A 56 9.17 -24.26 -12.48
C ALA A 56 10.59 -23.61 -12.46
N PRO A 57 10.91 -22.61 -13.30
CA PRO A 57 12.22 -21.95 -13.26
C PRO A 57 12.39 -20.95 -12.10
N HIS A 58 11.31 -20.56 -11.40
CA HIS A 58 11.35 -19.49 -10.39
C HIS A 58 11.27 -20.05 -8.97
N SER A 59 12.41 -20.35 -8.35
CA SER A 59 12.50 -20.87 -6.97
C SER A 59 11.85 -19.94 -5.93
N TYR A 60 11.98 -18.62 -6.12
CA TYR A 60 11.36 -17.61 -5.26
C TYR A 60 9.83 -17.70 -5.28
N LEU A 61 9.19 -17.58 -6.45
CA LEU A 61 7.72 -17.63 -6.56
C LEU A 61 7.17 -19.03 -6.26
N ALA A 62 7.91 -20.10 -6.57
CA ALA A 62 7.49 -21.46 -6.28
C ALA A 62 7.31 -21.70 -4.77
N ALA A 63 8.12 -21.07 -3.91
CA ALA A 63 7.95 -21.15 -2.46
C ALA A 63 6.63 -20.53 -2.00
N TYR A 64 6.30 -19.33 -2.49
CA TYR A 64 5.03 -18.66 -2.19
C TYR A 64 3.82 -19.42 -2.74
N ALA A 65 3.92 -19.97 -3.95
CA ALA A 65 2.86 -20.75 -4.54
C ALA A 65 2.55 -22.03 -3.74
N ARG A 66 3.58 -22.73 -3.25
CA ARG A 66 3.42 -23.92 -2.40
C ARG A 66 2.81 -23.61 -1.04
N ALA A 67 3.16 -22.46 -0.46
CA ALA A 67 2.60 -22.01 0.82
C ALA A 67 1.12 -21.57 0.70
N GLY A 68 0.65 -21.26 -0.51
CA GLY A 68 -0.76 -20.99 -0.79
C GLY A 68 -1.24 -19.61 -0.31
N LEU A 69 -2.55 -19.36 -0.49
CA LEU A 69 -3.19 -18.09 -0.14
C LEU A 69 -3.72 -18.04 1.31
N ASP A 70 -3.74 -19.18 2.02
CA ASP A 70 -4.19 -19.24 3.41
C ASP A 70 -3.10 -18.75 4.37
N GLN A 71 -2.80 -17.48 4.25
CA GLN A 71 -1.77 -16.79 5.02
C GLN A 71 -2.41 -15.60 5.70
N TRP A 72 -2.05 -15.35 6.97
CA TRP A 72 -2.57 -14.21 7.75
C TRP A 72 -2.54 -12.90 6.94
N ILE A 73 -1.42 -12.60 6.28
CA ILE A 73 -1.23 -11.37 5.52
C ILE A 73 -2.19 -11.24 4.33
N VAL A 74 -2.63 -12.36 3.73
CA VAL A 74 -3.59 -12.36 2.61
C VAL A 74 -4.98 -12.00 3.13
N TRP A 75 -5.39 -12.59 4.25
CA TRP A 75 -6.63 -12.24 4.94
C TRP A 75 -6.62 -10.80 5.44
N GLU A 76 -5.51 -10.34 6.01
CA GLU A 76 -5.31 -8.97 6.44
C GLU A 76 -5.47 -7.98 5.28
N ALA A 77 -4.79 -8.22 4.15
CA ALA A 77 -4.91 -7.38 2.96
C ALA A 77 -6.33 -7.37 2.39
N GLY A 78 -7.02 -8.52 2.40
CA GLY A 78 -8.44 -8.61 2.04
C GLY A 78 -9.33 -7.79 2.97
N GLY A 79 -9.11 -7.90 4.28
CA GLY A 79 -9.81 -7.12 5.31
C GLY A 79 -9.57 -5.61 5.14
N MET A 80 -8.34 -5.18 4.84
CA MET A 80 -8.03 -3.77 4.56
C MET A 80 -8.75 -3.27 3.31
N LEU A 81 -8.79 -4.06 2.24
CA LEU A 81 -9.49 -3.70 1.01
C LEU A 81 -10.98 -3.50 1.27
N LEU A 82 -11.62 -4.46 1.95
CA LEU A 82 -13.03 -4.40 2.30
C LEU A 82 -13.33 -3.26 3.29
N GLY A 83 -12.49 -3.08 4.30
CA GLY A 83 -12.62 -2.01 5.29
C GLY A 83 -12.46 -0.63 4.67
N GLY A 84 -11.51 -0.45 3.76
CA GLY A 84 -11.33 0.79 3.00
C GLY A 84 -12.53 1.10 2.09
N LEU A 85 -13.07 0.08 1.42
CA LEU A 85 -14.27 0.22 0.59
C LEU A 85 -15.50 0.59 1.43
N ALA A 86 -15.71 -0.10 2.56
CA ALA A 86 -16.78 0.20 3.50
C ALA A 86 -16.63 1.61 4.09
N GLY A 87 -15.41 2.01 4.48
CA GLY A 87 -15.11 3.35 4.96
C GLY A 87 -15.44 4.44 3.92
N ALA A 88 -15.07 4.21 2.66
CA ALA A 88 -15.38 5.12 1.57
C ALA A 88 -16.90 5.18 1.27
N ALA A 89 -17.62 4.06 1.38
CA ALA A 89 -19.07 3.99 1.24
C ALA A 89 -19.78 4.76 2.36
N LEU A 90 -19.42 4.50 3.62
CA LEU A 90 -19.95 5.16 4.81
C LEU A 90 -19.61 6.67 4.82
N GLY A 91 -18.46 7.03 4.26
CA GLY A 91 -18.04 8.42 4.06
C GLY A 91 -18.77 9.14 2.93
N ARG A 92 -19.54 8.43 2.09
CA ARG A 92 -20.21 8.92 0.87
C ARG A 92 -19.24 9.55 -0.13
N ARG A 93 -18.07 8.94 -0.28
CA ARG A 93 -16.97 9.44 -1.13
C ARG A 93 -16.62 8.52 -2.29
N LEU A 94 -17.33 7.40 -2.45
CA LEU A 94 -17.16 6.52 -3.61
C LEU A 94 -17.54 7.24 -4.90
N ARG A 95 -16.52 7.58 -5.70
CA ARG A 95 -16.67 8.18 -7.02
C ARG A 95 -15.66 7.54 -7.97
N PRO A 96 -16.09 6.82 -9.02
CA PRO A 96 -15.17 6.32 -10.02
C PRO A 96 -14.59 7.52 -10.78
N ARG A 97 -13.29 7.75 -10.59
CA ARG A 97 -12.54 8.80 -11.27
C ARG A 97 -11.12 8.31 -11.47
N ILE A 98 -10.55 8.62 -12.62
CA ILE A 98 -9.10 8.53 -12.79
C ILE A 98 -8.55 9.78 -12.11
N ASP A 99 -7.72 9.61 -11.09
CA ASP A 99 -6.97 10.71 -10.47
C ASP A 99 -5.59 10.85 -11.12
N GLY A 100 -4.94 12.01 -10.94
CA GLY A 100 -3.68 12.33 -11.61
C GLY A 100 -3.57 13.82 -11.98
N PRO A 101 -2.44 14.22 -12.58
CA PRO A 101 -2.11 15.62 -12.83
C PRO A 101 -3.20 16.33 -13.64
N ARG A 102 -3.54 17.58 -13.27
CA ARG A 102 -4.57 18.38 -13.95
C ARG A 102 -4.18 18.69 -15.40
N LEU A 103 -2.88 18.80 -15.67
CA LEU A 103 -2.34 19.13 -16.99
C LEU A 103 -2.16 17.91 -17.91
N ALA A 104 -2.39 16.69 -17.40
CA ALA A 104 -2.14 15.46 -18.16
C ALA A 104 -3.44 14.86 -18.71
N ALA A 105 -3.39 14.35 -19.94
CA ALA A 105 -4.49 13.58 -20.53
C ALA A 105 -4.66 12.22 -19.81
N SER A 106 -5.88 11.66 -19.85
CA SER A 106 -6.21 10.35 -19.26
C SER A 106 -5.18 9.22 -19.49
N PRO A 107 -4.64 8.99 -20.70
CA PRO A 107 -3.63 7.94 -20.90
C PRO A 107 -2.31 8.23 -20.18
N VAL A 108 -1.89 9.49 -20.13
CA VAL A 108 -0.68 9.91 -19.42
C VAL A 108 -0.85 9.71 -17.91
N ARG A 109 -2.03 10.00 -17.36
CA ARG A 109 -2.34 9.79 -15.94
C ARG A 109 -2.27 8.31 -15.56
N LEU A 110 -2.78 7.43 -16.42
CA LEU A 110 -2.69 5.98 -16.22
C LEU A 110 -1.24 5.50 -16.35
N ALA A 111 -0.47 5.98 -17.33
CA ALA A 111 0.93 5.63 -17.48
C ALA A 111 1.76 6.05 -16.25
N LEU A 112 1.53 7.26 -15.72
CA LEU A 112 2.17 7.73 -14.49
C LEU A 112 1.80 6.87 -13.27
N ALA A 113 0.51 6.50 -13.14
CA ALA A 113 0.06 5.63 -12.07
C ALA A 113 0.69 4.23 -12.14
N LEU A 114 0.81 3.67 -13.34
CA LEU A 114 1.48 2.39 -13.57
C LEU A 114 2.98 2.48 -13.25
N LEU A 115 3.68 3.48 -13.78
CA LEU A 115 5.11 3.68 -13.52
C LEU A 115 5.39 3.90 -12.03
N GLY A 116 4.60 4.75 -11.36
CA GLY A 116 4.73 4.98 -9.93
C GLY A 116 4.41 3.73 -9.10
N GLY A 117 3.38 2.97 -9.49
CA GLY A 117 3.03 1.71 -8.85
C GLY A 117 4.13 0.65 -8.98
N THR A 118 4.67 0.47 -10.19
CA THR A 118 5.77 -0.46 -10.46
C THR A 118 7.04 -0.06 -9.70
N ALA A 119 7.40 1.22 -9.72
CA ALA A 119 8.57 1.73 -8.98
C ALA A 119 8.42 1.55 -7.47
N SER A 120 7.23 1.85 -6.92
CA SER A 120 6.92 1.65 -5.49
C SER A 120 6.93 0.16 -5.12
N GLY A 121 6.36 -0.71 -5.95
CA GLY A 121 6.38 -2.16 -5.75
C GLY A 121 7.79 -2.74 -5.78
N PHE A 122 8.62 -2.30 -6.73
CA PHE A 122 10.04 -2.65 -6.78
C PHE A 122 10.78 -2.18 -5.53
N GLY A 123 10.59 -0.91 -5.13
CA GLY A 123 11.16 -0.35 -3.91
C GLY A 123 10.74 -1.12 -2.65
N ALA A 124 9.48 -1.54 -2.56
CA ALA A 124 8.98 -2.32 -1.43
C ALA A 124 9.58 -3.73 -1.34
N ARG A 125 10.11 -4.29 -2.43
CA ARG A 125 10.87 -5.54 -2.40
C ARG A 125 12.34 -5.30 -2.02
N MET A 126 12.95 -4.25 -2.57
CA MET A 126 14.32 -3.85 -2.21
C MET A 126 14.44 -3.48 -0.73
N ALA A 127 13.42 -2.81 -0.19
CA ALA A 127 13.35 -2.45 1.22
C ALA A 127 12.82 -3.57 2.13
N MET A 128 12.57 -4.78 1.59
CA MET A 128 12.01 -5.93 2.33
C MET A 128 10.61 -5.70 2.94
N GLY A 129 9.91 -4.61 2.60
CA GLY A 129 8.52 -4.38 2.95
C GLY A 129 7.96 -3.04 2.46
N CYS A 130 6.64 -2.87 2.58
CA CYS A 130 5.96 -1.60 2.34
C CYS A 130 6.02 -0.67 3.57
N THR A 131 5.47 0.53 3.43
CA THR A 131 5.35 1.51 4.52
C THR A 131 4.61 0.98 5.75
N SER A 132 3.54 0.23 5.59
CA SER A 132 2.85 -0.39 6.73
C SER A 132 3.66 -1.50 7.39
N GLY A 133 4.41 -2.28 6.60
CA GLY A 133 5.26 -3.37 7.08
C GLY A 133 6.54 -2.88 7.73
N MET A 134 7.47 -2.39 6.92
CA MET A 134 8.79 -1.94 7.40
C MET A 134 8.72 -0.62 8.17
N GLY A 135 7.84 0.29 7.75
CA GLY A 135 7.69 1.59 8.40
C GLY A 135 6.93 1.49 9.70
N LEU A 136 5.62 1.20 9.68
CA LEU A 136 4.79 1.19 10.89
C LEU A 136 5.10 0.00 11.80
N SER A 137 5.01 -1.23 11.28
CA SER A 137 5.17 -2.44 12.10
C SER A 137 6.64 -2.69 12.48
N GLY A 138 7.58 -2.34 11.60
CA GLY A 138 9.02 -2.45 11.88
C GLY A 138 9.53 -1.40 12.87
N SER A 139 8.97 -0.19 12.90
CA SER A 139 9.35 0.83 13.89
C SER A 139 8.66 0.63 15.25
N ALA A 140 7.54 -0.09 15.32
CA ALA A 140 6.81 -0.36 16.56
C ALA A 140 7.67 -1.00 17.68
N PRO A 141 8.51 -2.03 17.43
CA PRO A 141 9.44 -2.56 18.43
C PRO A 141 10.74 -1.74 18.57
N LEU A 142 10.76 -0.48 18.10
CA LEU A 142 11.93 0.40 18.09
C LEU A 142 13.12 -0.13 17.25
N ALA A 143 12.86 -0.91 16.20
CA ALA A 143 13.94 -1.39 15.34
C ALA A 143 14.55 -0.25 14.51
N VAL A 144 15.88 -0.11 14.57
CA VAL A 144 16.64 0.91 13.84
C VAL A 144 16.34 0.88 12.33
N ALA A 145 16.20 -0.31 11.76
CA ALA A 145 15.90 -0.50 10.34
C ALA A 145 14.58 0.18 9.92
N GLY A 146 13.55 0.14 10.77
CA GLY A 146 12.26 0.79 10.50
C GLY A 146 12.38 2.31 10.46
N PHE A 147 13.16 2.90 11.37
CA PHE A 147 13.43 4.34 11.36
C PHE A 147 14.25 4.79 10.16
N VAL A 148 15.31 4.05 9.81
CA VAL A 148 16.12 4.34 8.61
C VAL A 148 15.25 4.25 7.35
N PHE A 149 14.39 3.23 7.26
CA PHE A 149 13.43 3.10 6.17
C PHE A 149 12.48 4.30 6.10
N LEU A 150 11.88 4.72 7.22
CA LEU A 150 10.96 5.86 7.25
C LEU A 150 11.64 7.16 6.80
N ILE A 151 12.86 7.44 7.28
CA ILE A 151 13.63 8.63 6.87
C ILE A 151 13.85 8.61 5.34
N GLY A 152 14.33 7.49 4.80
CA GLY A 152 14.53 7.33 3.36
C GLY A 152 13.23 7.45 2.57
N PHE A 153 12.15 6.85 3.05
CA PHE A 153 10.82 6.91 2.43
C PHE A 153 10.30 8.35 2.35
N PHE A 154 10.39 9.12 3.43
CA PHE A 154 9.98 10.53 3.44
C PHE A 154 10.87 11.40 2.55
N ALA A 155 12.20 11.20 2.58
CA ALA A 155 13.12 11.93 1.70
C ALA A 155 12.84 11.66 0.22
N ALA A 156 12.68 10.39 -0.16
CA ALA A 156 12.32 9.99 -1.52
C ALA A 156 10.94 10.50 -1.93
N GLY A 157 9.96 10.45 -1.03
CA GLY A 157 8.60 10.98 -1.27
C GLY A 157 8.60 12.48 -1.49
N LEU A 158 9.36 13.25 -0.72
CA LEU A 158 9.54 14.69 -0.91
C LEU A 158 10.18 15.00 -2.27
N LEU A 159 11.24 14.27 -2.63
CA LEU A 159 11.90 14.44 -3.92
C LEU A 159 10.97 14.10 -5.09
N ALA A 160 10.29 12.94 -5.04
CA ALA A 160 9.32 12.54 -6.05
C ALA A 160 8.18 13.55 -6.15
N GLY A 161 7.67 14.05 -5.02
CA GLY A 161 6.66 15.10 -4.98
C GLY A 161 7.12 16.38 -5.67
N ARG A 162 8.37 16.82 -5.44
CA ARG A 162 8.95 18.00 -6.10
C ARG A 162 9.12 17.81 -7.61
N LEU A 163 9.53 16.63 -8.05
CA LEU A 163 9.70 16.29 -9.47
C LEU A 163 8.36 16.28 -10.21
N VAL A 164 7.30 15.84 -9.54
CA VAL A 164 5.98 15.64 -10.12
C VAL A 164 5.09 16.88 -9.97
N ALA A 165 5.38 17.76 -9.02
CA ALA A 165 4.64 19.01 -8.77
C ALA A 165 4.36 19.87 -10.02
N PRO A 166 5.30 20.05 -10.98
CA PRO A 166 5.03 20.83 -12.19
C PRO A 166 3.86 20.29 -13.02
N LEU A 167 3.68 18.96 -13.04
CA LEU A 167 2.61 18.31 -13.80
C LEU A 167 1.23 18.56 -13.20
N TRP A 168 1.15 18.89 -11.91
CA TRP A 168 -0.12 19.20 -11.24
C TRP A 168 -0.59 20.64 -11.53
N GLY A 169 0.24 21.46 -12.16
CA GLY A 169 0.07 22.91 -12.24
C GLY A 169 0.50 23.52 -10.92
N GLY A 170 1.55 24.36 -10.92
CA GLY A 170 2.22 24.80 -9.70
C GLY A 170 1.29 25.31 -8.61
N GLU A 171 0.95 24.45 -7.65
CA GLU A 171 0.51 24.80 -6.30
C GLU A 171 1.72 24.72 -5.35
N GLY A 172 2.90 25.12 -5.84
CA GLY A 172 4.05 25.44 -5.01
C GLY A 172 3.89 26.84 -4.44
N GLY A 173 3.02 27.00 -3.44
CA GLY A 173 2.94 28.24 -2.65
C GLY A 173 1.52 28.70 -2.34
N ARG A 174 0.88 28.08 -1.36
CA ARG A 174 0.16 28.75 -0.26
C ARG A 174 0.21 27.86 0.97
#